data_AF-A0A524ISF3-F1
#
_entry.id   AF-A0A524ISF3-F1
#
_cell.length_a   1.000
_cell.length_b   1.000
_cell.length_c   1.000
_cell.angle_alpha   90.00
_cell.angle_beta   90.00
_cell.angle_gamma   90.00
#
_symmetry.space_group_name_H-M   'P 1'
#
loop_
_entity.id
_entity.type
_entity.pdbx_description
1 polymer ?
#
loop_
_entity_poly.entity_id
_entity_poly.type
_entity_poly.pdbx_seq_one_letter_code
_entity_poly.pdbx_strand_id
1 'polypeptide(L)'
;MEVKDQEQYGEFSKTTEKTGLKQLLGSLSEQEKGHAGKLKNLLETIDLDETFKEFNADTFRMEDYVSGKIFNAKMNYNDLLTAIIDREEKAFQLYSFLSTCTRTAEVSFLFSTIAFEEQKHKSWAVDRYELEMLASL
;
A
#
# COMPACT_ATOMS: atom_id res chain seq x y z
N MET A 1 -2.33 6.25 -4.86
CA MET A 1 -1.68 4.97 -4.52
C MET A 1 -2.78 3.99 -4.18
N GLU A 2 -3.39 4.09 -3.00
CA GLU A 2 -4.56 3.28 -2.55
C GLU A 2 -5.57 2.89 -3.63
N VAL A 3 -6.18 3.86 -4.33
CA VAL A 3 -7.20 3.59 -5.36
C VAL A 3 -6.65 2.70 -6.49
N LYS A 4 -5.39 2.94 -6.88
CA LYS A 4 -4.73 2.16 -7.92
C LYS A 4 -4.42 0.75 -7.43
N ASP A 5 -3.98 0.61 -6.19
CA ASP A 5 -3.63 -0.70 -5.61
C ASP A 5 -4.90 -1.52 -5.35
N GLN A 6 -5.96 -0.89 -4.84
CA GLN A 6 -7.33 -1.44 -4.78
C GLN A 6 -7.75 -2.02 -6.14
N GLU A 7 -7.70 -1.20 -7.20
CA GLU A 7 -8.13 -1.60 -8.55
C GLU A 7 -7.29 -2.77 -9.06
N GLN A 8 -5.96 -2.68 -8.95
CA GLN A 8 -5.04 -3.69 -9.46
C GLN A 8 -5.21 -5.02 -8.72
N TYR A 9 -5.30 -5.01 -7.38
CA TYR A 9 -5.55 -6.23 -6.60
C TYR A 9 -6.92 -6.82 -6.94
N GLY A 10 -7.94 -5.97 -7.09
CA GLY A 10 -9.29 -6.39 -7.47
C GLY A 10 -9.37 -7.01 -8.87
N GLU A 11 -8.63 -6.47 -9.83
CA GLU A 11 -8.54 -7.02 -11.19
C GLU A 11 -7.85 -8.39 -11.19
N PHE A 12 -6.68 -8.52 -10.57
CA PHE A 12 -5.94 -9.79 -10.54
C PHE A 12 -6.67 -10.88 -9.74
N SER A 13 -7.39 -10.51 -8.67
CA SER A 13 -8.25 -11.44 -7.93
C SER A 13 -9.30 -12.09 -8.84
N LYS A 14 -9.81 -11.37 -9.84
CA LYS A 14 -10.83 -11.88 -10.78
C LYS A 14 -10.25 -12.80 -11.84
N THR A 15 -8.99 -12.62 -12.22
CA THR A 15 -8.37 -13.34 -13.35
C THR A 15 -7.49 -14.52 -12.94
N THR A 16 -7.12 -14.64 -11.67
CA THR A 16 -6.30 -15.76 -11.20
C THR A 16 -7.13 -17.02 -10.91
N GLU A 17 -6.64 -18.17 -11.38
CA GLU A 17 -7.23 -19.49 -11.11
C GLU A 17 -6.79 -20.06 -9.74
N LYS A 18 -5.78 -19.47 -9.10
CA LYS A 18 -5.30 -19.92 -7.78
C LYS A 18 -6.23 -19.40 -6.67
N THR A 19 -7.10 -20.25 -6.12
CA THR A 19 -8.09 -19.86 -5.08
C THR A 19 -7.50 -19.11 -3.89
N GLY A 20 -6.37 -19.56 -3.34
CA GLY A 20 -5.71 -18.88 -2.22
C GLY A 20 -5.20 -17.48 -2.58
N LEU A 21 -4.70 -17.30 -3.81
CA LEU A 21 -4.27 -16.00 -4.30
C LEU A 21 -5.45 -15.08 -4.58
N LYS A 22 -6.54 -15.62 -5.13
CA LYS A 22 -7.79 -14.88 -5.34
C LYS A 22 -8.31 -14.28 -4.05
N GLN A 23 -8.40 -15.09 -2.99
CA GLN A 23 -8.86 -14.66 -1.67
C GLN A 23 -7.97 -13.57 -1.09
N LEU A 24 -6.64 -13.76 -1.16
CA LEU A 24 -5.68 -12.75 -0.75
C LEU A 24 -5.97 -11.41 -1.45
N LEU A 25 -5.90 -11.40 -2.78
CA LEU A 25 -5.93 -10.16 -3.54
C LEU A 25 -7.26 -9.43 -3.36
N GLY A 26 -8.35 -10.18 -3.16
CA GLY A 26 -9.63 -9.62 -2.77
C GLY A 26 -9.58 -8.95 -1.38
N SER A 27 -8.90 -9.56 -0.41
CA SER A 27 -8.72 -9.00 0.93
C SER A 27 -7.84 -7.74 0.93
N LEU A 28 -6.74 -7.74 0.18
CA LEU A 28 -5.90 -6.54 0.02
C LEU A 28 -6.71 -5.42 -0.65
N SER A 29 -7.41 -5.72 -1.74
CA SER A 29 -8.27 -4.75 -2.45
C SER A 29 -9.28 -4.07 -1.52
N GLU A 30 -9.98 -4.82 -0.65
CA GLU A 30 -10.95 -4.20 0.27
C GLU A 30 -10.27 -3.37 1.38
N GLN A 31 -9.07 -3.75 1.83
CA GLN A 31 -8.30 -2.96 2.79
C GLN A 31 -7.82 -1.63 2.17
N GLU A 32 -7.27 -1.65 0.95
CA GLU A 32 -6.86 -0.42 0.25
C GLU A 32 -8.02 0.52 -0.02
N LYS A 33 -9.21 -0.04 -0.33
CA LYS A 33 -10.44 0.75 -0.42
C LYS A 33 -10.79 1.42 0.91
N GLY A 34 -10.58 0.73 2.02
CA GLY A 34 -10.73 1.28 3.37
C GLY A 34 -9.75 2.41 3.63
N HIS A 35 -8.47 2.25 3.28
CA HIS A 35 -7.44 3.29 3.39
C HIS A 35 -7.82 4.52 2.56
N ALA A 36 -8.20 4.33 1.28
CA ALA A 36 -8.66 5.40 0.41
C ALA A 36 -9.84 6.18 1.02
N GLY A 37 -10.79 5.47 1.64
CA GLY A 37 -11.92 6.07 2.36
C GLY A 37 -11.49 6.91 3.56
N LYS A 38 -10.61 6.38 4.42
CA LYS A 38 -10.04 7.10 5.57
C LYS A 38 -9.33 8.40 5.12
N LEU A 39 -8.50 8.31 4.09
CA LEU A 39 -7.74 9.45 3.55
C LEU A 39 -8.64 10.50 2.90
N LYS A 40 -9.66 10.07 2.15
CA LYS A 40 -10.65 10.98 1.58
C LYS A 40 -11.40 11.74 2.68
N ASN A 41 -11.86 11.03 3.70
CA ASN A 41 -12.56 11.66 4.82
C ASN A 41 -11.65 12.64 5.58
N LEU A 42 -10.38 12.28 5.80
CA LEU A 42 -9.39 13.19 6.37
C LEU A 42 -9.31 14.50 5.55
N LEU A 43 -9.12 14.41 4.22
CA LEU A 43 -9.02 15.58 3.35
C LEU A 43 -10.27 16.48 3.36
N GLU A 44 -11.45 15.91 3.61
CA GLU A 44 -12.72 16.65 3.69
C GLU A 44 -12.94 17.33 5.05
N THR A 45 -12.18 16.95 6.08
CA THR A 45 -12.46 17.32 7.48
C THR A 45 -11.38 18.19 8.13
N ILE A 46 -10.17 18.24 7.55
CA ILE A 46 -9.05 18.98 8.13
C ILE A 46 -8.81 20.32 7.42
N ASP A 47 -8.24 21.26 8.18
CA ASP A 47 -7.47 22.36 7.61
C ASP A 47 -6.01 21.91 7.41
N LEU A 48 -5.47 22.08 6.20
CA LEU A 48 -4.14 21.60 5.85
C LEU A 48 -3.03 22.37 6.56
N ASP A 49 -3.18 23.68 6.74
CA ASP A 49 -2.16 24.55 7.35
C ASP A 49 -2.10 24.34 8.88
N GLU A 50 -3.25 24.06 9.50
CA GLU A 50 -3.33 23.70 10.91
C GLU A 50 -2.89 22.25 11.19
N THR A 51 -3.05 21.36 10.21
CA THR A 51 -2.78 19.92 10.39
C THR A 51 -1.36 19.53 10.05
N PHE A 52 -0.75 20.12 9.02
CA PHE A 52 0.58 19.75 8.57
C PHE A 52 1.63 20.79 8.96
N LYS A 53 2.84 20.31 9.23
CA LYS A 53 4.04 21.16 9.37
C LYS A 53 4.35 21.78 8.01
N GLU A 54 5.14 22.87 8.03
CA GLU A 54 5.62 23.47 6.78
C GLU A 54 6.29 22.41 5.89
N PHE A 55 5.82 22.33 4.65
CA PHE A 55 6.30 21.38 3.67
C PHE A 55 7.58 21.90 3.01
N ASN A 56 8.64 21.09 3.03
CA ASN A 56 9.88 21.39 2.33
C ASN A 56 10.02 20.48 1.09
N ALA A 57 9.83 21.08 -0.08
CA ALA A 57 9.91 20.41 -1.38
C ALA A 57 11.31 19.83 -1.72
N ASP A 58 12.38 20.32 -1.07
CA ASP A 58 13.73 19.77 -1.28
C ASP A 58 13.93 18.45 -0.52
N THR A 59 13.10 18.18 0.49
CA THR A 59 13.21 17.00 1.36
C THR A 59 12.20 15.89 1.05
N PHE A 60 11.22 16.16 0.20
CA PHE A 60 10.20 15.20 -0.19
C PHE A 60 10.06 15.13 -1.70
N ARG A 61 10.18 13.91 -2.24
CA ARG A 61 9.96 13.61 -3.66
C ARG A 61 8.98 12.46 -3.76
N MET A 62 7.83 12.70 -4.40
CA MET A 62 6.79 11.68 -4.49
C MET A 62 7.28 10.42 -5.22
N GLU A 63 8.21 10.59 -6.16
CA GLU A 63 8.83 9.48 -6.90
C GLU A 63 9.52 8.45 -5.99
N ASP A 64 10.02 8.87 -4.82
CA ASP A 64 10.66 7.97 -3.86
C ASP A 64 9.66 7.00 -3.21
N TYR A 65 8.37 7.30 -3.28
CA TYR A 65 7.26 6.57 -2.66
C TYR A 65 6.32 5.93 -3.68
N VAL A 66 6.71 5.88 -4.96
CA VAL A 66 5.94 5.19 -5.99
C VAL A 66 6.72 4.00 -6.49
N SER A 67 6.08 2.83 -6.47
CA SER A 67 6.65 1.63 -7.08
C SER A 67 6.85 1.82 -8.58
N GLY A 68 8.06 1.50 -9.05
CA GLY A 68 8.36 1.42 -10.49
C GLY A 68 7.81 0.15 -11.16
N LYS A 69 7.29 -0.81 -10.38
CA LYS A 69 6.81 -2.09 -10.90
C LYS A 69 5.38 -1.96 -11.42
N ILE A 70 5.20 -2.30 -12.70
CA ILE A 70 3.90 -2.23 -13.37
C ILE A 70 3.24 -3.60 -13.35
N PHE A 71 2.07 -3.72 -12.71
CA PHE A 71 1.23 -4.90 -12.86
C PHE A 71 0.88 -5.12 -14.33
N ASN A 72 1.13 -6.33 -14.84
CA ASN A 72 0.74 -6.71 -16.19
C ASN A 72 0.09 -8.09 -16.19
N ALA A 73 -0.88 -8.29 -17.09
CA ALA A 73 -1.68 -9.52 -17.16
C ALA A 73 -0.89 -10.80 -17.49
N LYS A 74 0.40 -10.69 -17.83
CA LYS A 74 1.31 -11.81 -18.14
C LYS A 74 2.26 -12.13 -16.99
N MET A 75 2.18 -11.41 -15.87
CA MET A 75 3.03 -11.67 -14.70
C MET A 75 2.85 -13.10 -14.22
N ASN A 76 3.96 -13.78 -14.02
CA ASN A 76 3.93 -15.03 -13.27
C ASN A 76 3.66 -14.73 -11.79
N TYR A 77 3.44 -15.78 -11.00
CA TYR A 77 3.05 -15.60 -9.61
C TYR A 77 4.12 -14.91 -8.74
N ASN A 78 5.40 -15.19 -8.99
CA ASN A 78 6.51 -14.58 -8.26
C ASN A 78 6.66 -13.10 -8.63
N ASP A 79 6.55 -12.75 -9.91
CA ASP A 79 6.58 -11.36 -10.37
C ASP A 79 5.47 -10.55 -9.69
N LEU A 80 4.27 -11.12 -9.59
CA LEU A 80 3.12 -10.53 -8.90
C LEU A 80 3.43 -10.24 -7.42
N LEU A 81 3.94 -11.24 -6.69
CA LEU A 81 4.28 -11.08 -5.27
C LEU A 81 5.37 -10.02 -5.08
N THR A 82 6.40 -9.99 -5.92
CA THR A 82 7.44 -8.96 -5.82
C THR A 82 6.94 -7.56 -6.19
N ALA A 83 5.89 -7.44 -7.01
CA ALA A 83 5.24 -6.17 -7.33
C ALA A 83 4.37 -5.67 -6.17
N ILE A 84 3.71 -6.56 -5.44
CA ILE A 84 2.99 -6.25 -4.20
C ILE A 84 3.99 -5.80 -3.15
N ILE A 85 5.03 -6.60 -2.85
CA ILE A 85 6.05 -6.27 -1.83
C ILE A 85 6.63 -4.86 -2.02
N ASP A 86 6.95 -4.50 -3.26
CA ASP A 86 7.51 -3.19 -3.59
C ASP A 86 6.50 -2.05 -3.37
N ARG A 87 5.23 -2.24 -3.73
CA ARG A 87 4.18 -1.25 -3.48
C ARG A 87 3.91 -1.05 -2.00
N GLU A 88 3.74 -2.14 -1.27
CA GLU A 88 3.45 -2.09 0.17
C GLU A 88 4.62 -1.47 0.94
N GLU A 89 5.86 -1.72 0.54
CA GLU A 89 7.04 -1.04 1.11
C GLU A 89 6.97 0.48 0.85
N LYS A 90 6.62 0.89 -0.37
CA LYS A 90 6.55 2.30 -0.74
C LYS A 90 5.41 3.02 -0.01
N ALA A 91 4.27 2.35 0.14
CA ALA A 91 3.14 2.86 0.91
C ALA A 91 3.47 2.99 2.39
N PHE A 92 4.08 1.96 2.98
CA PHE A 92 4.60 1.99 4.35
C PHE A 92 5.54 3.18 4.59
N GLN A 93 6.52 3.36 3.69
CA GLN A 93 7.48 4.47 3.77
C GLN A 93 6.77 5.83 3.70
N LEU A 94 5.80 5.98 2.80
CA LEU A 94 5.04 7.23 2.63
C LEU A 94 4.25 7.57 3.88
N TYR A 95 3.46 6.63 4.40
CA TYR A 95 2.60 6.88 5.55
C TYR A 95 3.41 7.04 6.84
N SER A 96 4.54 6.34 6.97
CA SER A 96 5.49 6.57 8.05
C SER A 96 6.10 7.97 8.00
N PHE A 97 6.40 8.48 6.80
CA PHE A 97 6.87 9.85 6.64
C PHE A 97 5.76 10.85 7.00
N LEU A 98 4.57 10.70 6.43
CA LEU A 98 3.43 11.60 6.65
C LEU A 98 3.03 11.69 8.12
N SER A 99 3.11 10.59 8.88
CA SER A 99 2.81 10.60 10.33
C SER A 99 3.75 11.51 11.12
N THR A 100 4.98 11.75 10.63
CA THR A 100 5.94 12.67 11.23
C THR A 100 5.74 14.12 10.80
N CYS A 101 5.02 14.35 9.70
CA CYS A 101 4.76 15.67 9.13
C CYS A 101 3.55 16.37 9.72
N THR A 102 2.75 15.70 10.56
CA THR A 102 1.54 16.30 11.13
C THR A 102 1.81 17.05 12.44
N ARG A 103 0.96 18.02 12.74
CA ARG A 103 0.92 18.79 13.99
C ARG A 103 -0.03 18.15 15.01
N THR A 104 -1.04 17.43 14.53
CA THR A 104 -2.07 16.82 15.36
C THR A 104 -1.77 15.33 15.61
N ALA A 105 -1.98 14.90 16.86
CA ALA A 105 -1.75 13.51 17.27
C ALA A 105 -2.73 12.53 16.58
N GLU A 106 -3.97 12.97 16.35
CA GLU A 106 -4.99 12.17 15.67
C GLU A 106 -4.58 11.81 14.23
N VAL A 107 -4.12 12.78 13.45
CA VAL A 107 -3.73 12.54 12.06
C VAL A 107 -2.40 11.79 11.99
N SER A 108 -1.49 12.04 12.94
CA SER A 108 -0.27 11.23 13.09
C SER A 108 -0.60 9.77 13.35
N PHE A 109 -1.57 9.51 14.23
CA PHE A 109 -2.03 8.16 14.57
C PHE A 109 -2.71 7.47 13.39
N LEU A 110 -3.53 8.20 12.60
CA LEU A 110 -4.15 7.66 11.39
C LEU A 110 -3.08 7.18 10.39
N PHE A 111 -2.10 8.03 10.04
CA PHE A 111 -1.04 7.64 9.13
C PHE A 111 -0.17 6.50 9.68
N SER A 112 0.13 6.50 10.98
CA SER A 112 0.87 5.41 11.61
C SER A 112 0.10 4.08 11.56
N THR A 113 -1.23 4.15 11.67
CA THR A 113 -2.10 2.97 11.57
C THR A 113 -2.07 2.41 10.15
N ILE A 114 -2.25 3.26 9.14
CA ILE A 114 -2.19 2.82 7.73
C ILE A 114 -0.80 2.25 7.43
N ALA A 115 0.29 2.93 7.84
CA ALA A 115 1.64 2.41 7.67
C ALA A 115 1.82 1.01 8.27
N PHE A 116 1.28 0.77 9.47
CA PHE A 116 1.33 -0.56 10.10
C PHE A 116 0.50 -1.61 9.34
N GLU A 117 -0.63 -1.22 8.75
CA GLU A 117 -1.43 -2.07 7.86
C GLU A 117 -0.62 -2.47 6.61
N GLU A 118 0.04 -1.51 5.93
CA GLU A 118 0.89 -1.81 4.75
C GLU A 118 2.10 -2.69 5.08
N GLN A 119 2.71 -2.49 6.25
CA GLN A 119 3.81 -3.36 6.69
C GLN A 119 3.33 -4.81 6.84
N LYS A 120 2.09 -5.04 7.28
CA LYS A 120 1.52 -6.40 7.35
C LYS A 120 1.23 -6.95 5.97
N HIS A 121 0.69 -6.15 5.06
CA HIS A 121 0.47 -6.54 3.67
C HIS A 121 1.77 -6.99 3.01
N LYS A 122 2.84 -6.19 3.17
CA LYS A 122 4.19 -6.54 2.73
C LYS A 122 4.66 -7.85 3.34
N SER A 123 4.62 -7.99 4.67
CA SER A 123 5.12 -9.19 5.37
C SER A 123 4.41 -10.44 4.85
N TRP A 124 3.10 -10.37 4.68
CA TRP A 124 2.31 -11.46 4.13
C TRP A 124 2.79 -11.84 2.72
N ALA A 125 3.05 -10.86 1.86
CA ALA A 125 3.49 -11.10 0.48
C ALA A 125 4.90 -11.70 0.44
N VAL A 126 5.78 -11.30 1.36
CA VAL A 126 7.12 -11.89 1.56
C VAL A 126 6.99 -13.35 1.98
N ASP A 127 6.21 -13.66 3.02
CA ASP A 127 6.01 -15.03 3.50
C ASP A 127 5.51 -15.94 2.37
N ARG A 128 4.58 -15.43 1.55
CA ARG A 128 4.05 -16.18 0.42
C ARG A 128 5.08 -16.42 -0.67
N TYR A 129 5.92 -15.42 -0.96
CA TYR A 129 7.00 -15.51 -1.93
C TYR A 129 8.04 -16.54 -1.51
N GLU A 130 8.45 -16.52 -0.24
CA GLU A 130 9.39 -17.50 0.32
C GLU A 130 8.85 -18.92 0.24
N LEU A 131 7.57 -19.13 0.54
CA LEU A 131 6.92 -20.44 0.41
C LEU A 131 6.91 -20.95 -1.04
N GLU A 132 6.62 -20.10 -2.04
CA GLU A 132 6.68 -20.52 -3.45
C GLU A 132 8.09 -20.84 -3.91
N MET A 133 9.09 -20.07 -3.44
CA MET A 133 10.50 -20.33 -3.73
C MET A 133 10.93 -21.70 -3.19
N LEU A 134 10.54 -22.02 -1.94
CA LEU A 134 10.83 -23.33 -1.33
C LEU A 134 10.10 -24.48 -2.02
N ALA A 135 8.87 -24.28 -2.47
CA ALA A 135 8.09 -25.31 -3.18
C ALA A 135 8.58 -25.58 -4.61
N SER A 136 9.45 -24.73 -5.16
CA SER A 136 10.00 -24.83 -6.52
C SER A 136 11.41 -25.44 -6.57
N LEU A 137 11.98 -25.83 -5.42
CA LEU A 137 13.27 -26.51 -5.27
C LEU A 137 13.07 -28.04 -5.25
#